data_AF-A0A7X4H7Q0-F1
#
_entry.id   AF-A0A7X4H7Q0-F1
#
_cell.length_a   1.000
_cell.length_b   1.000
_cell.length_c   1.000
_cell.angle_alpha   90.00
_cell.angle_beta   90.00
_cell.angle_gamma   90.00
#
_symmetry.space_group_name_H-M   'P 1'
#
loop_
_entity.id
_entity.type
_entity.pdbx_description
1 polymer ?
#
loop_
_entity_poly.entity_id
_entity_poly.type
_entity_poly.pdbx_seq_one_letter_code
_entity_poly.pdbx_strand_id
1 'polypeptide(L)'
;MKNSKEKAPIRDRMTDDELENVRASDLSRLKLDDDEKSRLREINRRLDDERLLRSARLAVEAAPLIAELKEAGMNVRSVWDLVNTAESYANAVPVLLKHLQMPYSDRTREGIARALAVRDPQVRNAWPLLVEEYRKAKSGLGFKAPGDDKMYELGAKDGLACTLSAAFSKDRLPEYIELLRDRSNGPSRLLLLSALRRSKDPVVLRLLEDLASDPDLTEELLSWGRFRTH
;
A
#
# COMPACT_ATOMS: atom_id res chain seq x y z
N MET A 1 26.71 47.87 -31.58
CA MET A 1 26.14 46.57 -32.02
C MET A 1 26.69 45.47 -31.12
N LYS A 2 25.83 44.88 -30.28
CA LYS A 2 25.92 43.51 -29.76
C LYS A 2 24.74 43.32 -28.80
N ASN A 3 23.84 42.43 -29.17
CA ASN A 3 22.95 41.77 -28.21
C ASN A 3 22.59 40.41 -28.80
N SER A 4 23.52 39.47 -28.69
CA SER A 4 23.26 38.05 -28.95
C SER A 4 22.47 37.52 -27.76
N LYS A 5 21.16 37.33 -27.93
CA LYS A 5 20.35 36.54 -27.00
C LYS A 5 20.92 35.12 -26.97
N GLU A 6 21.56 34.75 -25.87
CA GLU A 6 21.86 33.35 -25.55
C GLU A 6 20.54 32.57 -25.59
N LYS A 7 20.44 31.64 -26.55
CA LYS A 7 19.34 30.68 -26.59
C LYS A 7 19.47 29.81 -25.34
N ALA A 8 18.40 29.74 -24.54
CA ALA A 8 18.31 28.80 -23.44
C ALA A 8 18.67 27.39 -23.92
N PRO A 9 19.40 26.59 -23.12
CA PRO A 9 19.85 25.28 -23.53
C PRO A 9 18.66 24.43 -23.95
N ILE A 10 18.75 23.86 -25.16
CA ILE A 10 17.79 22.90 -25.69
C ILE A 10 17.96 21.66 -24.81
N ARG A 11 16.95 21.37 -23.98
CA ARG A 11 16.90 20.14 -23.20
C ARG A 11 16.95 18.94 -24.16
N ASP A 12 17.61 17.87 -23.76
CA ASP A 12 17.58 16.61 -24.49
C ASP A 12 16.15 16.06 -24.52
N ARG A 13 15.76 15.50 -25.67
CA ARG A 13 14.44 14.89 -25.84
C ARG A 13 14.29 13.68 -24.93
N MET A 14 13.12 13.56 -24.32
CA MET A 14 12.79 12.39 -23.50
C MET A 14 12.52 11.16 -24.37
N THR A 15 13.02 10.05 -23.89
CA THR A 15 12.67 8.70 -24.29
C THR A 15 11.25 8.35 -23.82
N ASP A 16 10.66 7.29 -24.39
CA ASP A 16 9.32 6.83 -24.00
C ASP A 16 9.28 6.33 -22.55
N ASP A 17 10.37 5.69 -22.07
CA ASP A 17 10.51 5.26 -20.67
C ASP A 17 10.52 6.46 -19.71
N GLU A 18 11.22 7.54 -20.08
CA GLU A 18 11.20 8.77 -19.30
C GLU A 18 9.82 9.42 -19.31
N LEU A 19 9.14 9.45 -20.46
CA LEU A 19 7.78 9.98 -20.58
C LEU A 19 6.76 9.18 -19.77
N GLU A 20 6.87 7.84 -19.73
CA GLU A 20 5.98 6.97 -18.94
C GLU A 20 6.06 7.25 -17.44
N ASN A 21 7.21 7.77 -16.96
CA ASN A 21 7.43 8.12 -15.56
C ASN A 21 7.11 9.58 -15.21
N VAL A 22 6.66 10.39 -16.19
CA VAL A 22 6.30 11.79 -15.95
C VAL A 22 5.03 11.88 -15.11
N ARG A 23 5.10 12.58 -13.97
CA ARG A 23 3.93 12.85 -13.14
C ARG A 23 3.14 14.04 -13.68
N ALA A 24 1.82 14.02 -13.50
CA ALA A 24 0.94 15.12 -13.88
C ALA A 24 1.38 16.47 -13.27
N SER A 25 1.93 16.45 -12.05
CA SER A 25 2.46 17.63 -11.36
C SER A 25 3.67 18.26 -12.05
N ASP A 26 4.41 17.50 -12.84
CA ASP A 26 5.67 17.93 -13.45
C ASP A 26 5.46 18.44 -14.89
N LEU A 27 4.32 18.13 -15.51
CA LEU A 27 3.99 18.50 -16.89
C LEU A 27 4.05 19.99 -17.17
N SER A 28 3.65 20.84 -16.21
CA SER A 28 3.70 22.31 -16.37
C SER A 28 5.13 22.87 -16.35
N ARG A 29 6.07 22.12 -15.76
CA ARG A 29 7.50 22.47 -15.66
C ARG A 29 8.30 21.90 -16.82
N LEU A 30 7.84 20.78 -17.39
CA LEU A 30 8.42 20.16 -18.56
C LEU A 30 7.98 20.91 -19.82
N LYS A 31 8.91 21.62 -20.46
CA LYS A 31 8.69 22.24 -21.76
C LYS A 31 8.79 21.20 -22.88
N LEU A 32 7.83 20.27 -22.92
CA LEU A 32 7.76 19.21 -23.93
C LEU A 32 7.52 19.81 -25.32
N ASP A 33 8.19 19.27 -26.33
CA ASP A 33 7.90 19.57 -27.73
C ASP A 33 6.61 18.86 -28.20
N ASP A 34 6.15 19.16 -29.42
CA ASP A 34 4.88 18.62 -29.91
C ASP A 34 4.93 17.11 -30.19
N ASP A 35 6.11 16.58 -30.49
CA ASP A 35 6.34 15.14 -30.66
C ASP A 35 6.27 14.43 -29.30
N GLU A 36 6.98 14.93 -28.28
CA GLU A 36 6.96 14.41 -26.91
C GLU A 36 5.54 14.44 -26.31
N LYS A 37 4.78 15.53 -26.54
CA LYS A 37 3.37 15.60 -26.13
C LYS A 37 2.53 14.54 -26.82
N SER A 38 2.78 14.27 -28.10
CA SER A 38 2.02 13.29 -28.88
C SER A 38 2.32 11.87 -28.40
N ARG A 39 3.61 11.53 -28.17
CA ARG A 39 4.03 10.26 -27.58
C ARG A 39 3.49 10.07 -26.16
N LEU A 40 3.55 11.10 -25.31
CA LEU A 40 3.00 11.05 -23.96
C LEU A 40 1.48 10.81 -23.95
N ARG A 41 0.73 11.42 -24.88
CA ARG A 41 -0.72 11.14 -25.01
C ARG A 41 -0.96 9.68 -25.37
N GLU A 42 -0.17 9.11 -26.27
CA GLU A 42 -0.30 7.70 -26.64
C GLU A 42 0.04 6.76 -25.48
N ILE A 43 1.14 7.04 -24.77
CA ILE A 43 1.52 6.31 -23.55
C ILE A 43 0.40 6.35 -22.52
N ASN A 44 -0.17 7.53 -22.25
CA ASN A 44 -1.28 7.67 -21.30
C ASN A 44 -2.53 6.91 -21.74
N ARG A 45 -2.88 6.94 -23.04
CA ARG A 45 -4.00 6.15 -23.58
C ARG A 45 -3.80 4.66 -23.32
N ARG A 46 -2.62 4.12 -23.67
CA ARG A 46 -2.28 2.70 -23.43
C ARG A 46 -2.36 2.33 -21.95
N LEU A 47 -1.81 3.16 -21.07
CA LEU A 47 -1.85 2.93 -19.63
C LEU A 47 -3.28 2.98 -19.07
N ASP A 48 -4.12 3.88 -19.57
CA ASP A 48 -5.52 3.99 -19.15
C ASP A 48 -6.35 2.78 -19.63
N ASP A 49 -6.10 2.30 -20.85
CA ASP A 49 -6.71 1.05 -21.35
C ASP A 49 -6.27 -0.17 -20.53
N GLU A 50 -4.98 -0.29 -20.20
CA GLU A 50 -4.46 -1.36 -19.32
C GLU A 50 -5.14 -1.30 -17.94
N ARG A 51 -5.23 -0.11 -17.33
CA ARG A 51 -5.90 0.11 -16.04
C ARG A 51 -7.37 -0.27 -16.09
N LEU A 52 -8.07 0.07 -17.17
CA LEU A 52 -9.48 -0.27 -17.35
C LEU A 52 -9.67 -1.78 -17.45
N LEU A 53 -8.89 -2.47 -18.29
CA LEU A 53 -8.95 -3.92 -18.45
C LEU A 53 -8.63 -4.67 -17.14
N ARG A 54 -7.62 -4.20 -16.40
CA ARG A 54 -7.28 -4.76 -15.10
C ARG A 54 -8.37 -4.52 -14.07
N SER A 55 -8.93 -3.31 -14.03
CA SER A 55 -10.02 -2.97 -13.12
C SER A 55 -11.27 -3.82 -13.38
N ALA A 56 -11.60 -4.08 -14.65
CA ALA A 56 -12.70 -4.97 -15.02
C ALA A 56 -12.47 -6.41 -14.53
N ARG A 57 -11.25 -6.96 -14.71
CA ARG A 57 -10.90 -8.30 -14.19
C ARG A 57 -11.03 -8.39 -12.67
N LEU A 58 -10.51 -7.39 -11.94
CA LEU A 58 -10.62 -7.33 -10.48
C LEU A 58 -12.08 -7.17 -10.01
N ALA A 59 -12.90 -6.43 -10.76
CA ALA A 59 -14.32 -6.29 -10.44
C ALA A 59 -15.09 -7.62 -10.59
N VAL A 60 -14.77 -8.42 -11.61
CA VAL A 60 -15.34 -9.77 -11.76
C VAL A 60 -14.91 -10.68 -10.61
N GLU A 61 -13.63 -10.68 -10.26
CA GLU A 61 -13.10 -11.45 -9.13
C GLU A 61 -13.78 -11.06 -7.80
N ALA A 62 -13.91 -9.76 -7.54
CA ALA A 62 -14.45 -9.23 -6.29
C ALA A 62 -16.00 -9.28 -6.21
N ALA A 63 -16.70 -9.68 -7.27
CA ALA A 63 -18.17 -9.66 -7.30
C ALA A 63 -18.84 -10.37 -6.11
N PRO A 64 -18.38 -11.55 -5.64
CA PRO A 64 -18.95 -12.19 -4.44
C PRO A 64 -18.80 -11.34 -3.17
N LEU A 65 -17.63 -10.71 -2.99
CA LEU A 65 -17.37 -9.81 -1.86
C LEU A 65 -18.33 -8.61 -1.90
N ILE A 66 -18.48 -7.97 -3.06
CA ILE A 66 -19.36 -6.80 -3.21
C ILE A 66 -20.83 -7.17 -2.94
N ALA A 67 -21.27 -8.35 -3.37
CA ALA A 67 -22.61 -8.83 -3.10
C ALA A 67 -22.86 -9.01 -1.59
N GLU A 68 -21.97 -9.68 -0.87
CA GLU A 68 -22.09 -9.87 0.58
C GLU A 68 -21.96 -8.56 1.37
N LEU A 69 -21.10 -7.64 0.92
CA LEU A 69 -21.01 -6.29 1.50
C LEU A 69 -22.34 -5.53 1.35
N LYS A 70 -23.02 -5.66 0.20
CA LYS A 70 -24.34 -5.07 -0.03
C LYS A 70 -25.40 -5.65 0.91
N GLU A 71 -25.40 -6.96 1.12
CA GLU A 71 -26.28 -7.63 2.08
C GLU A 71 -26.02 -7.16 3.52
N ALA A 72 -24.77 -6.83 3.86
CA ALA A 72 -24.39 -6.20 5.13
C ALA A 72 -24.70 -4.68 5.19
N GLY A 73 -25.39 -4.13 4.18
CA GLY A 73 -25.83 -2.73 4.12
C GLY A 73 -24.80 -1.77 3.52
N MET A 74 -23.69 -2.25 2.95
CA MET A 74 -22.68 -1.42 2.32
C MET A 74 -22.93 -1.28 0.81
N ASN A 75 -23.29 -0.08 0.36
CA ASN A 75 -23.46 0.19 -1.06
C ASN A 75 -22.16 0.70 -1.70
N VAL A 76 -21.21 -0.22 -1.91
CA VAL A 76 -19.90 0.08 -2.52
C VAL A 76 -19.76 -0.55 -3.89
N ARG A 77 -18.95 0.06 -4.75
CA ARG A 77 -18.59 -0.49 -6.07
C ARG A 77 -17.30 -1.31 -6.00
N SER A 78 -16.48 -1.04 -4.99
CA SER A 78 -15.20 -1.68 -4.75
C SER A 78 -14.90 -1.71 -3.25
N VAL A 79 -14.13 -2.70 -2.79
CA VAL A 79 -13.60 -2.70 -1.41
C VAL A 79 -12.75 -1.46 -1.12
N TRP A 80 -12.15 -0.86 -2.15
CA TRP A 80 -11.39 0.39 -2.03
C TRP A 80 -12.25 1.59 -1.63
N ASP A 81 -13.58 1.54 -1.84
CA ASP A 81 -14.47 2.58 -1.34
C ASP A 81 -14.51 2.59 0.20
N LEU A 82 -14.41 1.41 0.84
CA LEU A 82 -14.28 1.30 2.30
C LEU A 82 -12.92 1.78 2.81
N VAL A 83 -11.86 1.61 2.03
CA VAL A 83 -10.53 2.13 2.37
C VAL A 83 -10.50 3.66 2.35
N ASN A 84 -11.27 4.27 1.44
CA ASN A 84 -11.27 5.71 1.21
C ASN A 84 -12.38 6.46 1.96
N THR A 85 -13.25 5.76 2.68
CA THR A 85 -14.31 6.40 3.46
C THR A 85 -13.87 6.69 4.89
N ALA A 86 -14.39 7.79 5.44
CA ALA A 86 -14.29 8.09 6.86
C ALA A 86 -15.49 7.53 7.66
N GLU A 87 -16.53 7.04 6.97
CA GLU A 87 -17.71 6.48 7.60
C GLU A 87 -17.40 5.12 8.25
N SER A 88 -18.09 4.83 9.35
CA SER A 88 -17.96 3.52 10.02
C SER A 88 -18.68 2.44 9.21
N TYR A 89 -18.02 1.30 9.03
CA TYR A 89 -18.54 0.12 8.35
C TYR A 89 -18.35 -1.14 9.20
N ALA A 90 -18.59 -1.05 10.51
CA ALA A 90 -18.45 -2.19 11.44
C ALA A 90 -19.23 -3.44 10.99
N ASN A 91 -20.39 -3.27 10.35
CA ASN A 91 -21.20 -4.38 9.81
C ASN A 91 -20.51 -5.13 8.66
N ALA A 92 -19.55 -4.50 7.97
CA ALA A 92 -18.76 -5.11 6.90
C ALA A 92 -17.62 -5.99 7.43
N VAL A 93 -17.17 -5.80 8.67
CA VAL A 93 -16.00 -6.49 9.22
C VAL A 93 -16.12 -8.01 9.18
N PRO A 94 -17.24 -8.65 9.59
CA PRO A 94 -17.38 -10.11 9.44
C PRO A 94 -17.22 -10.59 8.00
N VAL A 95 -17.79 -9.87 7.04
CA VAL A 95 -17.69 -10.18 5.61
C VAL A 95 -16.24 -10.06 5.14
N LEU A 96 -15.57 -8.97 5.47
CA LEU A 96 -14.17 -8.75 5.10
C LEU A 96 -13.24 -9.83 5.67
N LEU A 97 -13.43 -10.23 6.94
CA LEU A 97 -12.65 -11.30 7.56
C LEU A 97 -12.85 -12.65 6.87
N LYS A 98 -14.10 -13.00 6.52
CA LYS A 98 -14.42 -14.20 5.75
C LYS A 98 -13.75 -14.16 4.37
N HIS A 99 -13.86 -13.04 3.66
CA HIS A 99 -13.34 -12.89 2.31
C HIS A 99 -11.81 -12.81 2.25
N LEU A 100 -11.14 -12.39 3.33
CA LEU A 100 -9.67 -12.40 3.41
C LEU A 100 -9.07 -13.80 3.21
N GLN A 101 -9.81 -14.84 3.61
CA GLN A 101 -9.40 -16.25 3.52
C GLN A 101 -9.70 -16.90 2.15
N MET A 102 -10.38 -16.19 1.26
CA MET A 102 -10.71 -16.70 -0.07
C MET A 102 -9.52 -16.58 -1.04
N PRO A 103 -9.47 -17.40 -2.11
CA PRO A 103 -8.35 -17.45 -3.06
C PRO A 103 -8.36 -16.27 -4.05
N TYR A 104 -8.38 -15.05 -3.52
CA TYR A 104 -8.31 -13.81 -4.29
C TYR A 104 -6.88 -13.48 -4.73
N SER A 105 -6.78 -12.71 -5.81
CA SER A 105 -5.55 -12.04 -6.20
C SER A 105 -5.00 -11.17 -5.08
N ASP A 106 -3.69 -10.95 -5.11
CA ASP A 106 -3.01 -10.13 -4.11
C ASP A 106 -3.62 -8.72 -4.00
N ARG A 107 -4.03 -8.12 -5.13
CA ARG A 107 -4.63 -6.79 -5.16
C ARG A 107 -5.99 -6.73 -4.46
N THR A 108 -6.81 -7.75 -4.61
CA THR A 108 -8.10 -7.85 -3.92
C THR A 108 -7.88 -8.12 -2.43
N ARG A 109 -6.94 -9.01 -2.07
CA ARG A 109 -6.56 -9.26 -0.67
C ARG A 109 -5.99 -8.02 0.01
N GLU A 110 -5.21 -7.21 -0.69
CA GLU A 110 -4.72 -5.91 -0.20
C GLU A 110 -5.89 -4.98 0.15
N GLY A 111 -6.85 -4.82 -0.76
CA GLY A 111 -8.01 -3.97 -0.52
C GLY A 111 -8.81 -4.42 0.71
N ILE A 112 -9.03 -5.72 0.86
CA ILE A 112 -9.70 -6.31 2.04
C ILE A 112 -8.90 -6.03 3.31
N ALA A 113 -7.59 -6.30 3.33
CA ALA A 113 -6.76 -6.12 4.50
C ALA A 113 -6.69 -4.63 4.92
N ARG A 114 -6.54 -3.71 3.97
CA ARG A 114 -6.58 -2.27 4.25
C ARG A 114 -7.94 -1.81 4.78
N ALA A 115 -9.04 -2.34 4.25
CA ALA A 115 -10.38 -2.05 4.80
C ALA A 115 -10.53 -2.61 6.23
N LEU A 116 -9.86 -3.70 6.58
CA LEU A 116 -9.83 -4.23 7.95
C LEU A 116 -8.94 -3.40 8.90
N ALA A 117 -8.14 -2.44 8.43
CA ALA A 117 -7.24 -1.62 9.25
C ALA A 117 -7.97 -0.53 10.07
N VAL A 118 -9.02 -0.95 10.77
CA VAL A 118 -9.88 -0.13 11.64
C VAL A 118 -9.83 -0.64 13.07
N ARG A 119 -10.13 0.25 14.02
CA ARG A 119 -10.19 -0.09 15.45
C ARG A 119 -11.54 -0.72 15.80
N ASP A 120 -11.74 -1.95 15.37
CA ASP A 120 -12.97 -2.72 15.61
C ASP A 120 -12.68 -3.95 16.50
N PRO A 121 -13.55 -4.27 17.49
CA PRO A 121 -13.37 -5.45 18.34
C PRO A 121 -13.30 -6.77 17.59
N GLN A 122 -14.05 -6.93 16.49
CA GLN A 122 -14.05 -8.15 15.69
C GLN A 122 -12.73 -8.33 14.95
N VAL A 123 -12.14 -7.24 14.43
CA VAL A 123 -10.78 -7.27 13.86
C VAL A 123 -9.76 -7.67 14.93
N ARG A 124 -9.84 -7.10 16.14
CA ARG A 124 -8.96 -7.47 17.26
C ARG A 124 -9.11 -8.95 17.64
N ASN A 125 -10.33 -9.45 17.69
CA ASN A 125 -10.61 -10.85 18.03
C ASN A 125 -10.12 -11.83 16.94
N ALA A 126 -10.00 -11.37 15.70
CA ALA A 126 -9.44 -12.12 14.58
C ALA A 126 -7.89 -12.15 14.57
N TRP A 127 -7.22 -11.72 15.65
CA TRP A 127 -5.76 -11.67 15.75
C TRP A 127 -5.03 -12.92 15.23
N PRO A 128 -5.37 -14.16 15.65
CA PRO A 128 -4.67 -15.35 15.17
C PRO A 128 -4.74 -15.53 13.66
N LEU A 129 -5.92 -15.26 13.07
CA LEU A 129 -6.13 -15.31 11.63
C LEU A 129 -5.28 -14.26 10.91
N LEU A 130 -5.26 -13.03 11.39
CA LEU A 130 -4.51 -11.93 10.78
C LEU A 130 -3.00 -12.20 10.80
N VAL A 131 -2.49 -12.75 11.89
CA VAL A 131 -1.07 -13.14 12.01
C VAL A 131 -0.73 -14.25 11.03
N GLU A 132 -1.59 -15.27 10.92
CA GLU A 132 -1.40 -16.36 9.96
C GLU A 132 -1.38 -15.86 8.51
N GLU A 133 -2.34 -15.02 8.13
CA GLU A 133 -2.41 -14.44 6.79
C GLU A 133 -1.22 -13.52 6.48
N TYR A 134 -0.73 -12.76 7.47
CA TYR A 134 0.45 -11.91 7.33
C TYR A 134 1.73 -12.72 7.10
N ARG A 135 1.92 -13.81 7.85
CA ARG A 135 3.07 -14.72 7.67
C ARG A 135 3.05 -15.42 6.32
N LYS A 136 1.86 -15.79 5.81
CA LYS A 136 1.70 -16.41 4.47
C LYS A 136 1.89 -15.42 3.32
N ALA A 137 1.60 -14.14 3.55
CA ALA A 137 1.64 -13.13 2.50
C ALA A 137 3.07 -12.94 1.96
N LYS A 138 3.16 -12.80 0.63
CA LYS A 138 4.40 -12.52 -0.09
C LYS A 138 4.59 -11.01 -0.22
N SER A 139 5.82 -10.59 -0.45
CA SER A 139 6.22 -9.21 -0.74
C SER A 139 7.05 -9.14 -2.03
N GLY A 140 7.24 -7.94 -2.57
CA GLY A 140 7.99 -7.72 -3.80
C GLY A 140 7.11 -7.79 -5.05
N LEU A 141 7.71 -8.10 -6.19
CA LEU A 141 6.98 -8.16 -7.47
C LEU A 141 6.21 -9.49 -7.61
N GLY A 142 4.96 -9.38 -8.03
CA GLY A 142 4.14 -10.50 -8.46
C GLY A 142 4.54 -11.03 -9.84
N PHE A 143 3.70 -11.90 -10.41
CA PHE A 143 3.85 -12.34 -11.79
C PHE A 143 3.08 -11.43 -12.75
N LYS A 144 3.46 -11.43 -14.03
CA LYS A 144 2.73 -10.74 -15.10
C LYS A 144 1.50 -11.59 -15.46
N ALA A 145 0.29 -11.13 -15.14
CA ALA A 145 -0.93 -11.88 -15.46
C ALA A 145 -1.27 -11.79 -16.96
N PRO A 146 -2.06 -12.73 -17.52
CA PRO A 146 -2.54 -12.62 -18.90
C PRO A 146 -3.28 -11.29 -19.12
N GLY A 147 -2.81 -10.49 -20.07
CA GLY A 147 -3.36 -9.17 -20.38
C GLY A 147 -2.79 -8.01 -19.54
N ASP A 148 -1.80 -8.25 -18.69
CA ASP A 148 -0.99 -7.19 -18.09
C ASP A 148 0.22 -6.90 -19.00
N ASP A 149 0.71 -5.66 -18.99
CA ASP A 149 1.95 -5.30 -19.70
C ASP A 149 3.19 -5.39 -18.80
N LYS A 150 2.99 -5.39 -17.48
CA LYS A 150 4.06 -5.43 -16.47
C LYS A 150 3.72 -6.28 -15.24
N MET A 151 4.74 -6.54 -14.43
CA MET A 151 4.57 -7.08 -13.08
C MET A 151 4.13 -5.96 -12.14
N TYR A 152 3.34 -6.30 -11.14
CA TYR A 152 2.87 -5.38 -10.11
C TYR A 152 3.43 -5.78 -8.75
N GLU A 153 3.72 -4.78 -7.92
CA GLU A 153 4.06 -5.01 -6.52
C GLU A 153 2.90 -5.67 -5.77
N LEU A 154 3.24 -6.64 -4.91
CA LEU A 154 2.32 -7.30 -4.01
C LEU A 154 2.10 -6.41 -2.78
N GLY A 155 0.85 -6.07 -2.49
CA GLY A 155 0.45 -5.16 -1.42
C GLY A 155 -0.29 -5.84 -0.27
N ALA A 156 -0.70 -7.10 -0.41
CA ALA A 156 -1.50 -7.76 0.64
C ALA A 156 -0.79 -7.81 1.99
N LYS A 157 0.54 -8.05 2.00
CA LYS A 157 1.35 -8.07 3.22
C LYS A 157 1.36 -6.72 3.93
N ASP A 158 1.44 -5.62 3.19
CA ASP A 158 1.40 -4.26 3.74
C ASP A 158 0.01 -3.93 4.30
N GLY A 159 -1.04 -4.29 3.57
CA GLY A 159 -2.42 -4.17 4.05
C GLY A 159 -2.61 -4.88 5.39
N LEU A 160 -2.13 -6.12 5.50
CA LEU A 160 -2.19 -6.92 6.73
C LEU A 160 -1.36 -6.35 7.87
N ALA A 161 -0.20 -5.76 7.58
CA ALA A 161 0.59 -5.05 8.60
C ALA A 161 -0.16 -3.83 9.17
N CYS A 162 -0.85 -3.05 8.31
CA CYS A 162 -1.74 -2.00 8.78
C CYS A 162 -2.88 -2.55 9.65
N THR A 163 -3.50 -3.67 9.24
CA THR A 163 -4.54 -4.34 10.02
C THR A 163 -4.05 -4.76 11.39
N LEU A 164 -2.91 -5.43 11.47
CA LEU A 164 -2.30 -5.89 12.73
C LEU A 164 -1.98 -4.70 13.65
N SER A 165 -1.47 -3.60 13.09
CA SER A 165 -1.23 -2.37 13.86
C SER A 165 -2.52 -1.80 14.45
N ALA A 166 -3.61 -1.76 13.68
CA ALA A 166 -4.91 -1.30 14.17
C ALA A 166 -5.54 -2.25 15.20
N ALA A 167 -5.33 -3.56 15.03
CA ALA A 167 -5.82 -4.62 15.90
C ALA A 167 -5.05 -4.74 17.23
N PHE A 168 -3.81 -4.23 17.27
CA PHE A 168 -2.89 -4.41 18.39
C PHE A 168 -3.50 -4.07 19.76
N SER A 169 -3.22 -4.92 20.74
CA SER A 169 -3.50 -4.73 22.16
C SER A 169 -2.33 -5.21 23.01
N LYS A 170 -2.19 -4.67 24.22
CA LYS A 170 -0.99 -4.88 25.07
C LYS A 170 -0.77 -6.36 25.44
N ASP A 171 -1.83 -7.13 25.59
CA ASP A 171 -1.78 -8.58 25.82
C ASP A 171 -1.12 -9.36 24.67
N ARG A 172 -1.04 -8.78 23.47
CA ARG A 172 -0.39 -9.35 22.29
C ARG A 172 1.05 -8.85 22.09
N LEU A 173 1.58 -8.04 23.00
CA LEU A 173 2.90 -7.44 22.86
C LEU A 173 4.03 -8.45 22.58
N PRO A 174 4.12 -9.62 23.24
CA PRO A 174 5.17 -10.59 22.93
C PRO A 174 5.17 -11.05 21.46
N GLU A 175 4.01 -11.46 20.94
CA GLU A 175 3.89 -11.90 19.53
C GLU A 175 4.07 -10.73 18.56
N TYR A 176 3.61 -9.53 18.91
CA TYR A 176 3.84 -8.32 18.11
C TYR A 176 5.34 -8.01 17.94
N ILE A 177 6.12 -8.22 19.00
CA ILE A 177 7.58 -8.07 18.98
C ILE A 177 8.22 -9.09 18.05
N GLU A 178 7.76 -10.35 18.07
CA GLU A 178 8.26 -11.39 17.17
C GLU A 178 8.06 -11.01 15.70
N LEU A 179 6.88 -10.50 15.34
CA LEU A 179 6.59 -10.04 13.97
C LEU A 179 7.50 -8.88 13.53
N LEU A 180 7.77 -7.92 14.42
CA LEU A 180 8.67 -6.80 14.16
C LEU A 180 10.14 -7.21 14.04
N ARG A 181 10.58 -8.24 14.76
CA ARG A 181 11.96 -8.74 14.72
C ARG A 181 12.22 -9.68 13.55
N ASP A 182 11.19 -10.34 13.03
CA ASP A 182 11.31 -11.26 11.91
C ASP A 182 11.56 -10.53 10.58
N ARG A 183 12.84 -10.40 10.22
CA ARG A 183 13.30 -9.75 8.99
C ARG A 183 12.78 -10.41 7.71
N SER A 184 12.29 -11.66 7.74
CA SER A 184 11.66 -12.27 6.56
C SER A 184 10.35 -11.56 6.16
N ASN A 185 9.80 -10.73 7.05
CA ASN A 185 8.67 -9.86 6.75
C ASN A 185 9.03 -8.60 5.96
N GLY A 186 10.33 -8.31 5.79
CA GLY A 186 10.83 -7.22 4.97
C GLY A 186 10.33 -5.83 5.41
N PRO A 187 10.20 -4.88 4.47
CA PRO A 187 9.79 -3.50 4.76
C PRO A 187 8.38 -3.35 5.33
N SER A 188 7.48 -4.32 5.14
CA SER A 188 6.12 -4.26 5.69
C SER A 188 6.10 -4.09 7.22
N ARG A 189 7.18 -4.48 7.90
CA ARG A 189 7.42 -4.25 9.34
C ARG A 189 7.37 -2.78 9.73
N LEU A 190 7.67 -1.85 8.82
CA LEU A 190 7.53 -0.40 9.05
C LEU A 190 6.10 -0.04 9.48
N LEU A 191 5.10 -0.66 8.88
CA LEU A 191 3.69 -0.37 9.14
C LEU A 191 3.27 -0.83 10.55
N LEU A 192 3.91 -1.88 11.07
CA LEU A 192 3.71 -2.37 12.45
C LEU A 192 4.22 -1.37 13.50
N LEU A 193 5.22 -0.54 13.19
CA LEU A 193 5.77 0.43 14.14
C LEU A 193 4.74 1.48 14.61
N SER A 194 3.73 1.77 13.79
CA SER A 194 2.73 2.80 14.07
C SER A 194 1.97 2.58 15.39
N ALA A 195 1.66 1.34 15.75
CA ALA A 195 1.02 0.99 17.03
C ALA A 195 1.89 1.32 18.25
N LEU A 196 3.22 1.26 18.09
CA LEU A 196 4.19 1.43 19.18
C LEU A 196 4.72 2.86 19.30
N ARG A 197 4.52 3.70 18.27
CA ARG A 197 5.08 5.06 18.17
C ARG A 197 4.86 5.93 19.39
N ARG A 198 3.70 5.82 20.06
CA ARG A 198 3.36 6.63 21.24
C ARG A 198 3.49 5.87 22.57
N SER A 199 3.97 4.62 22.54
CA SER A 199 4.16 3.82 23.74
C SER A 199 5.19 4.44 24.68
N LYS A 200 4.94 4.28 25.98
CA LYS A 200 5.86 4.60 27.08
C LYS A 200 6.30 3.36 27.85
N ASP A 201 5.90 2.17 27.38
CA ASP A 201 6.26 0.92 28.03
C ASP A 201 7.78 0.70 27.91
N PRO A 202 8.52 0.50 29.01
CA PRO A 202 9.98 0.31 28.96
C PRO A 202 10.42 -0.84 28.05
N VAL A 203 9.60 -1.89 27.91
CA VAL A 203 9.87 -3.01 27.00
C VAL A 203 9.83 -2.54 25.55
N VAL A 204 8.82 -1.73 25.20
CA VAL A 204 8.68 -1.17 23.85
C VAL A 204 9.78 -0.15 23.56
N LEU A 205 10.17 0.69 24.53
CA LEU A 205 11.24 1.66 24.33
C LEU A 205 12.56 0.96 24.00
N ARG A 206 12.94 -0.07 24.78
CA ARG A 206 14.13 -0.88 24.49
C ARG A 206 14.05 -1.57 23.13
N LEU A 207 12.88 -2.12 22.77
CA LEU A 207 12.69 -2.70 21.44
C LEU A 207 12.96 -1.69 20.32
N LEU A 208 12.43 -0.47 20.44
CA LEU A 208 12.58 0.55 19.41
C LEU A 208 14.05 1.04 19.32
N GLU A 209 14.76 1.09 20.43
CA GLU A 209 16.21 1.33 20.46
C GLU A 209 16.97 0.22 19.72
N ASP A 210 16.67 -1.05 20.01
CA ASP A 210 17.29 -2.20 19.32
C ASP A 210 17.03 -2.15 17.80
N LEU A 211 15.79 -1.82 17.40
CA LEU A 211 15.37 -1.75 16.00
C LEU A 211 15.89 -0.51 15.26
N ALA A 212 16.42 0.51 15.95
CA ALA A 212 16.91 1.74 15.31
C ALA A 212 18.10 1.49 14.36
N SER A 213 18.78 0.36 14.53
CA SER A 213 19.88 -0.10 13.65
C SER A 213 19.42 -1.02 12.51
N ASP A 214 18.13 -1.38 12.45
CA ASP A 214 17.60 -2.23 11.39
C ASP A 214 17.52 -1.44 10.07
N PRO A 215 18.13 -1.91 8.97
CA PRO A 215 18.22 -1.15 7.73
C PRO A 215 16.85 -0.85 7.12
N ASP A 216 15.83 -1.69 7.36
CA ASP A 216 14.48 -1.45 6.85
C ASP A 216 13.69 -0.46 7.71
N LEU A 217 14.11 -0.23 8.97
CA LEU A 217 13.33 0.53 9.96
C LEU A 217 14.01 1.82 10.43
N THR A 218 15.32 1.96 10.20
CA THR A 218 16.14 3.03 10.76
C THR A 218 15.66 4.41 10.35
N GLU A 219 15.33 4.63 9.08
CA GLU A 219 14.90 5.94 8.58
C GLU A 219 13.61 6.41 9.28
N GLU A 220 12.61 5.53 9.38
CA GLU A 220 11.35 5.83 10.04
C GLU A 220 11.57 6.12 11.54
N LEU A 221 12.37 5.30 12.22
CA LEU A 221 12.64 5.48 13.65
C LEU A 221 13.40 6.77 13.95
N LEU A 222 14.40 7.12 13.12
CA LEU A 222 15.12 8.39 13.24
C LEU A 222 14.21 9.60 12.99
N SER A 223 13.25 9.48 12.06
CA SER A 223 12.27 10.54 11.77
C SER A 223 11.41 10.92 12.99
N TRP A 224 11.25 10.01 13.96
CA TRP A 224 10.48 10.27 15.18
C TRP A 224 11.20 11.18 16.17
N GLY A 225 12.48 11.47 15.96
CA GLY A 225 13.27 12.39 16.79
C GLY A 225 13.55 11.90 18.21
N ARG A 226 13.21 10.63 18.54
CA ARG A 226 13.42 10.01 19.85
C ARG A 226 14.81 9.40 20.02
N PHE A 227 15.45 9.02 18.92
CA PHE A 227 16.71 8.27 18.90
C PHE A 227 17.87 9.12 18.36
N ARG A 228 17.80 10.45 18.47
CA ARG A 228 18.93 11.31 18.10
C ARG A 228 20.11 10.99 19.02
N THR A 229 21.12 10.34 18.46
CA THR A 229 22.44 10.17 19.05
C THR A 229 23.05 11.55 19.31
N HIS A 230 23.56 11.73 20.53
CA HIS A 230 24.51 12.80 20.87
C HIS A 230 25.80 12.65 20.08
#